data_AF-A0A7Y3TMT4-F1
#
_entry.id   AF-A0A7Y3TMT4-F1
#
_cell.length_a   1.000
_cell.length_b   1.000
_cell.length_c   1.000
_cell.angle_alpha   90.00
_cell.angle_beta   90.00
_cell.angle_gamma   90.00
#
_symmetry.space_group_name_H-M   'P 1'
#
loop_
_entity.id
_entity.type
_entity.pdbx_description
1 polymer ?
#
loop_
_entity_poly.entity_id
_entity_poly.type
_entity_poly.pdbx_seq_one_letter_code
_entity_poly.pdbx_strand_id
1 'polypeptide(L)'
;PGQLVGYPILNLTYHQKDLHWYLRQLEAVLIQVLGVYGLEGRRIVGMTGVWVNDRKVAAIGIKVSRWITMHGFALNVCPDLSGFEQIVPCGIADKAVGSMEQFIPGIQIAQVRKQVAIAFANVFQMQLTNA
;
A
#
# COMPACT_ATOMS: atom_id res chain seq x y z
N PRO A 1 -6.76 9.37 -11.78
CA PRO A 1 -6.94 7.91 -12.06
C PRO A 1 -5.55 7.27 -12.21
N GLY A 2 -5.33 6.01 -11.80
CA GLY A 2 -3.97 5.42 -11.77
C GLY A 2 -3.48 4.95 -10.40
N GLN A 3 -4.22 5.29 -9.34
CA GLN A 3 -3.96 4.84 -7.97
C GLN A 3 -4.79 3.59 -7.68
N LEU A 4 -4.15 2.53 -7.20
CA LEU A 4 -4.80 1.30 -6.76
C LEU A 4 -5.13 1.41 -5.28
N VAL A 5 -6.43 1.50 -4.97
CA VAL A 5 -6.93 1.57 -3.60
C VAL A 5 -7.40 0.19 -3.15
N GLY A 6 -6.93 -0.25 -1.98
CA GLY A 6 -7.32 -1.50 -1.36
C GLY A 6 -7.95 -1.26 0.01
N TYR A 7 -9.12 -1.84 0.24
CA TYR A 7 -9.83 -1.78 1.52
C TYR A 7 -10.04 -3.18 2.11
N PRO A 8 -9.03 -3.76 2.78
CA PRO A 8 -9.20 -5.05 3.43
C PRO A 8 -10.12 -4.89 4.65
N ILE A 9 -11.27 -5.55 4.59
CA ILE A 9 -12.26 -5.61 5.67
C ILE A 9 -12.08 -6.95 6.39
N LEU A 10 -11.25 -6.96 7.42
CA LEU A 10 -10.85 -8.14 8.17
C LEU A 10 -11.34 -8.05 9.60
N ASN A 11 -11.76 -9.19 10.15
CA ASN A 11 -11.98 -9.33 11.58
C ASN A 11 -10.67 -9.80 12.25
N LEU A 12 -9.98 -8.87 12.90
CA LEU A 12 -8.69 -9.10 13.56
C LEU A 12 -8.77 -10.07 14.74
N THR A 13 -9.97 -10.39 15.23
CA THR A 13 -10.15 -11.43 16.25
C THR A 13 -9.72 -12.81 15.76
N TYR A 14 -9.83 -13.08 14.45
CA TYR A 14 -9.37 -14.33 13.83
C TYR A 14 -7.89 -14.29 13.42
N HIS A 15 -7.19 -13.18 13.68
CA HIS A 15 -5.78 -13.01 13.36
C HIS A 15 -5.06 -12.60 14.65
N GLN A 16 -4.72 -11.32 14.76
CA GLN A 16 -4.08 -10.74 15.92
C GLN A 16 -4.76 -9.41 16.26
N LYS A 17 -5.15 -9.24 17.53
CA LYS A 17 -5.76 -8.00 18.05
C LYS A 17 -4.72 -6.91 18.29
N ASP A 18 -4.01 -6.53 17.23
CA ASP A 18 -2.94 -5.55 17.25
C ASP A 18 -2.97 -4.70 15.97
N LEU A 19 -3.17 -3.39 16.15
CA LEU A 19 -3.28 -2.43 15.05
C LEU A 19 -1.91 -2.10 14.43
N HIS A 20 -0.84 -2.10 15.22
CA HIS A 20 0.50 -1.91 14.70
C HIS A 20 0.90 -3.10 13.84
N TRP A 21 0.64 -4.32 14.32
CA TRP A 21 0.83 -5.53 13.52
C TRP A 21 0.06 -5.44 12.19
N TYR A 22 -1.25 -5.15 12.23
CA TYR A 22 -2.06 -5.07 11.02
C TYR A 22 -1.51 -4.04 10.02
N LEU A 23 -1.13 -2.85 10.49
CA LEU A 23 -0.50 -1.82 9.67
C LEU A 23 0.82 -2.30 9.06
N ARG A 24 1.68 -2.97 9.85
CA ARG A 24 2.95 -3.55 9.35
C ARG A 24 2.75 -4.65 8.33
N GLN A 25 1.66 -5.42 8.43
CA GLN A 25 1.28 -6.42 7.42
C GLN A 25 0.83 -5.75 6.12
N LEU A 26 0.04 -4.66 6.17
CA LEU A 26 -0.31 -3.90 4.97
C LEU A 26 0.94 -3.33 4.26
N GLU A 27 1.90 -2.79 5.02
CA GLU A 27 3.19 -2.39 4.46
C GLU A 27 3.94 -3.58 3.85
N ALA A 28 3.93 -4.75 4.50
CA ALA A 28 4.58 -5.96 3.99
C ALA A 28 3.98 -6.41 2.66
N VAL A 29 2.65 -6.39 2.52
CA VAL A 29 1.95 -6.71 1.26
C VAL A 29 2.47 -5.81 0.14
N LEU A 30 2.50 -4.50 0.37
CA LEU A 30 2.91 -3.54 -0.65
C LEU A 30 4.39 -3.64 -0.99
N ILE A 31 5.25 -3.89 0.01
CA ILE A 31 6.68 -4.16 -0.21
C ILE A 31 6.86 -5.43 -1.05
N GLN A 32 6.12 -6.50 -0.76
CA GLN A 32 6.17 -7.73 -1.54
C GLN A 32 5.71 -7.51 -2.99
N VAL A 33 4.64 -6.72 -3.20
CA VAL A 33 4.18 -6.34 -4.54
C VAL A 33 5.26 -5.59 -5.31
N LEU A 34 5.89 -4.59 -4.69
CA LEU A 34 6.99 -3.83 -5.31
C LEU A 34 8.16 -4.74 -5.70
N GLY A 35 8.49 -5.72 -4.84
CA GLY A 35 9.55 -6.70 -5.11
C GLY A 35 9.32 -7.57 -6.35
N VAL A 36 8.06 -7.89 -6.69
CA VAL A 36 7.73 -8.62 -7.94
C VAL A 36 8.19 -7.86 -9.19
N TYR A 37 8.24 -6.53 -9.10
CA TYR A 37 8.66 -5.66 -10.19
C TYR A 37 10.11 -5.15 -10.04
N GLY A 38 10.88 -5.74 -9.13
CA GLY A 38 12.28 -5.34 -8.90
C GLY A 38 12.46 -4.01 -8.17
N LEU A 39 11.41 -3.48 -7.53
CA LEU A 39 11.50 -2.25 -6.76
C LEU A 39 11.75 -2.55 -5.28
N GLU A 40 12.76 -1.90 -4.71
CA GLU A 40 13.07 -2.01 -3.28
C GLU A 40 12.15 -1.11 -2.45
N GLY A 41 10.99 -1.65 -2.06
CA GLY A 41 10.07 -0.99 -1.13
C GLY A 41 10.57 -1.04 0.31
N ARG A 42 10.56 0.10 1.00
CA ARG A 42 10.96 0.18 2.42
C ARG A 42 9.97 0.92 3.29
N ARG A 43 10.07 0.64 4.60
CA ARG A 43 9.42 1.41 5.67
C ARG A 43 10.36 2.51 6.11
N ILE A 44 9.80 3.62 6.56
CA ILE A 44 10.56 4.68 7.24
C ILE A 44 9.99 4.83 8.65
N VAL A 45 10.86 4.80 9.66
CA VAL A 45 10.46 4.95 11.06
C VAL A 45 9.73 6.29 11.24
N GLY A 46 8.57 6.26 11.90
CA GLY A 46 7.72 7.44 12.09
C GLY A 46 6.92 7.88 10.86
N MET A 47 7.09 7.23 9.69
CA MET A 47 6.42 7.62 8.46
C MET A 47 5.65 6.45 7.83
N THR A 48 4.39 6.31 8.25
CA THR A 48 3.46 5.28 7.76
C THR A 48 3.33 5.29 6.24
N GLY A 49 3.42 4.11 5.64
CA GLY A 49 3.34 3.91 4.19
C GLY A 49 4.57 3.21 3.65
N VAL A 50 4.64 3.08 2.32
CA VAL A 50 5.75 2.41 1.64
C VAL A 50 6.46 3.37 0.71
N TRP A 51 7.78 3.28 0.70
CA TRP A 51 8.69 4.23 0.07
C TRP A 51 9.63 3.52 -0.89
N VAL A 52 9.95 4.17 -2.02
CA VAL A 52 10.97 3.74 -3.00
C VAL A 52 11.80 4.98 -3.33
N ASN A 53 13.13 4.89 -3.22
CA ASN A 53 14.06 6.02 -3.47
C ASN A 53 13.61 7.34 -2.83
N ASP A 54 13.25 7.30 -1.54
CA ASP A 54 12.75 8.44 -0.74
C ASP A 54 11.42 9.05 -1.19
N ARG A 55 10.72 8.43 -2.15
CA ARG A 55 9.38 8.83 -2.58
C ARG A 55 8.32 7.94 -1.97
N LYS A 56 7.25 8.53 -1.46
CA LYS A 56 6.11 7.76 -0.93
C LYS A 56 5.29 7.22 -2.09
N VAL A 57 5.38 5.91 -2.31
CA VAL A 57 4.64 5.23 -3.39
C VAL A 57 3.30 4.67 -2.90
N ALA A 58 3.15 4.45 -1.59
CA ALA A 58 1.88 4.04 -1.02
C ALA A 58 1.56 4.74 0.30
N ALA A 59 0.33 5.23 0.40
CA ALA A 59 -0.26 5.71 1.65
C ALA A 59 -1.06 4.58 2.32
N ILE A 60 -1.01 4.53 3.65
CA ILE A 60 -1.82 3.62 4.46
C ILE A 60 -2.55 4.46 5.50
N GLY A 61 -3.86 4.25 5.58
CA GLY A 61 -4.74 4.86 6.56
C GLY A 61 -5.82 3.85 6.91
N ILE A 62 -5.86 3.44 8.18
CA ILE A 62 -6.79 2.43 8.67
C ILE A 62 -7.68 3.00 9.77
N LYS A 63 -8.89 2.45 9.87
CA LYS A 63 -9.75 2.60 11.03
C LYS A 63 -10.17 1.20 11.48
N VAL A 64 -10.35 1.01 12.78
CA VAL A 64 -10.86 -0.26 13.31
C VAL A 64 -12.00 0.03 14.27
N SER A 65 -13.09 -0.72 14.12
CA SER A 65 -14.25 -0.69 15.01
C SER A 65 -14.63 -2.11 15.38
N ARG A 66 -14.75 -2.42 16.68
CA ARG A 66 -15.05 -3.78 17.17
C ARG A 66 -14.14 -4.86 16.56
N TRP A 67 -12.85 -4.54 16.37
CA TRP A 67 -11.85 -5.39 15.72
C TRP A 67 -12.09 -5.72 14.25
N ILE A 68 -12.99 -4.99 13.57
CA ILE A 68 -13.20 -5.05 12.13
C ILE A 68 -12.51 -3.85 11.48
N THR A 69 -11.65 -4.11 10.49
CA THR A 69 -10.87 -3.08 9.79
C THR A 69 -11.70 -2.36 8.73
N MET A 70 -11.38 -1.10 8.52
CA MET A 70 -11.96 -0.21 7.51
C MET A 70 -10.83 0.62 6.88
N HIS A 71 -11.09 1.18 5.70
CA HIS A 71 -10.08 1.81 4.85
C HIS A 71 -8.94 0.81 4.55
N GLY A 72 -7.70 1.26 4.40
CA GLY A 72 -6.60 0.40 3.99
C GLY A 72 -5.45 1.19 3.39
N PHE A 73 -5.19 0.98 2.11
CA PHE A 73 -4.05 1.57 1.43
C PHE A 73 -4.40 2.14 0.07
N ALA A 74 -3.52 3.02 -0.41
CA ALA A 74 -3.55 3.58 -1.75
C ALA A 74 -2.14 3.52 -2.33
N LEU A 75 -1.94 2.65 -3.34
CA LEU A 75 -0.67 2.48 -4.07
C LEU A 75 -0.72 3.29 -5.36
N ASN A 76 0.24 4.19 -5.53
CA ASN A 76 0.39 4.97 -6.74
C ASN A 76 1.03 4.10 -7.84
N VAL A 77 0.20 3.48 -8.69
CA VAL A 77 0.71 2.69 -9.83
C VAL A 77 1.16 3.63 -10.93
N CYS A 78 0.19 4.28 -11.59
CA CYS A 78 0.42 5.26 -12.64
C CYS A 78 -0.53 6.48 -12.58
N PRO A 79 -0.78 7.07 -11.39
CA PRO A 79 -1.57 8.29 -11.32
C PRO A 79 -0.79 9.49 -11.84
N ASP A 80 -1.52 10.47 -12.37
CA ASP A 80 -1.01 11.84 -12.43
C ASP A 80 -0.77 12.34 -11.00
N LEU A 81 0.46 12.77 -10.72
CA LEU A 81 0.89 13.24 -9.40
C LEU A 81 0.78 14.76 -9.23
N SER A 82 0.43 15.52 -10.28
CA SER A 82 0.33 16.98 -10.26
C SER A 82 -0.57 17.51 -9.13
N GLY A 83 -1.66 16.80 -8.82
CA GLY A 83 -2.56 17.15 -7.73
C GLY A 83 -1.94 17.07 -6.33
N PHE A 84 -0.89 16.26 -6.14
CA PHE A 84 -0.17 16.20 -4.85
C PHE A 84 0.71 17.43 -4.60
N GLU A 85 1.08 18.17 -5.65
CA GLU A 85 1.87 19.41 -5.53
C GLU A 85 1.04 20.56 -4.91
N GLN A 86 -0.28 20.45 -4.95
CA GLN A 86 -1.22 21.48 -4.48
C GLN A 86 -1.65 21.30 -3.03
N ILE A 87 -1.19 20.24 -2.36
CA ILE A 87 -1.52 19.90 -0.97
C ILE A 87 -0.24 19.62 -0.19
N VAL A 88 -0.25 19.78 1.13
CA VAL A 88 0.81 19.26 2.01
C VAL A 88 0.40 17.85 2.45
N PRO A 89 0.88 16.78 1.81
CA PRO A 89 0.41 15.43 2.10
C PRO A 89 0.97 14.99 3.45
N CYS A 90 0.11 14.51 4.34
CA CYS A 90 0.52 13.94 5.63
C CYS A 90 1.31 14.89 6.55
N GLY A 91 1.27 16.22 6.35
CA GLY A 91 1.97 17.21 7.19
C GLY A 91 3.50 17.21 7.05
N ILE A 92 4.05 16.56 6.03
CA ILE A 92 5.50 16.44 5.79
C ILE A 92 5.83 17.17 4.49
N ALA A 93 6.37 18.38 4.58
CA ALA A 93 6.68 19.21 3.42
C ALA A 93 7.89 18.69 2.60
N ASP A 94 8.84 18.02 3.25
CA ASP A 94 10.15 17.69 2.65
C ASP A 94 10.22 16.32 1.95
N LYS A 95 9.09 15.59 1.83
CA LYS A 95 9.09 14.23 1.30
C LYS A 95 8.15 14.09 0.11
N ALA A 96 8.74 13.84 -1.06
CA ALA A 96 8.02 13.76 -2.31
C ALA A 96 7.11 12.52 -2.39
N VAL A 97 5.95 12.68 -3.01
CA VAL A 97 5.10 11.56 -3.46
C VAL A 97 5.72 10.96 -4.72
N GLY A 98 5.55 9.66 -4.92
CA GLY A 98 5.99 8.97 -6.14
C GLY A 98 4.98 7.93 -6.61
N SER A 99 5.29 7.29 -7.73
CA SER A 99 4.50 6.21 -8.32
C SER A 99 5.39 5.12 -8.90
N MET A 100 4.82 3.94 -9.16
CA MET A 100 5.55 2.84 -9.83
C MET A 100 5.94 3.22 -11.26
N GLU A 101 5.10 4.00 -11.96
CA GLU A 101 5.33 4.49 -13.33
C GLU A 101 6.66 5.25 -13.48
N GLN A 102 7.10 5.96 -12.44
CA GLN A 102 8.40 6.67 -12.44
C GLN A 102 9.60 5.73 -12.55
N PHE A 103 9.44 4.47 -12.18
CA PHE A 103 10.49 3.45 -12.19
C PHE A 103 10.24 2.38 -13.25
N ILE A 104 8.98 2.17 -13.66
CA ILE A 104 8.54 1.15 -14.59
C ILE A 104 7.55 1.80 -15.58
N PRO A 105 8.04 2.40 -16.67
CA PRO A 105 7.18 3.05 -17.65
C PRO A 105 6.18 2.07 -18.29
N GLY A 106 4.92 2.49 -18.41
CA GLY A 106 3.83 1.72 -18.99
C GLY A 106 3.19 0.68 -18.06
N ILE A 107 3.45 0.76 -16.74
CA ILE A 107 2.90 -0.20 -15.79
C ILE A 107 1.37 -0.08 -15.68
N GLN A 108 0.68 -1.22 -15.72
CA GLN A 108 -0.78 -1.23 -15.71
C GLN A 108 -1.35 -1.64 -14.35
N ILE A 109 -2.36 -0.89 -13.88
CA ILE A 109 -3.08 -1.21 -12.63
C ILE A 109 -3.59 -2.66 -12.63
N ALA A 110 -4.08 -3.18 -13.76
CA ALA A 110 -4.63 -4.52 -13.84
C ALA A 110 -3.61 -5.60 -13.44
N GLN A 111 -2.36 -5.44 -13.86
CA GLN A 111 -1.25 -6.35 -13.51
C GLN A 111 -0.94 -6.25 -12.02
N VAL A 112 -0.82 -5.02 -11.50
CA VAL A 112 -0.50 -4.78 -10.08
C VAL A 112 -1.61 -5.28 -9.16
N ARG A 113 -2.88 -5.14 -9.55
CA ARG A 113 -4.04 -5.63 -8.77
C ARG A 113 -3.93 -7.13 -8.48
N LYS A 114 -3.55 -7.92 -9.48
CA LYS A 114 -3.38 -9.37 -9.30
C LYS A 114 -2.26 -9.68 -8.30
N GLN A 115 -1.14 -8.97 -8.40
CA GLN A 115 -0.01 -9.14 -7.47
C GLN A 115 -0.37 -8.73 -6.04
N VAL A 116 -1.17 -7.67 -5.87
CA VAL A 116 -1.68 -7.26 -4.55
C VAL A 116 -2.50 -8.37 -3.91
N ALA A 117 -3.42 -9.00 -4.65
CA ALA A 117 -4.22 -10.10 -4.12
C ALA A 117 -3.34 -11.28 -3.66
N ILE A 118 -2.37 -11.68 -4.49
CA ILE A 118 -1.42 -12.76 -4.19
C ILE A 118 -0.57 -12.43 -2.96
N ALA A 119 0.02 -11.24 -2.91
CA ALA A 119 0.83 -10.79 -1.78
C ALA A 119 -0.01 -10.70 -0.50
N PHE A 120 -1.27 -10.25 -0.59
CA PHE A 120 -2.17 -10.20 0.55
C PHE A 120 -2.41 -11.59 1.13
N ALA A 121 -2.73 -12.57 0.27
CA ALA A 121 -2.89 -13.97 0.66
C ALA A 121 -1.62 -14.53 1.32
N ASN A 122 -0.45 -14.26 0.75
CA ASN A 122 0.82 -14.72 1.31
C ASN A 122 1.10 -14.09 2.68
N VAL A 123 0.95 -12.77 2.84
CA VAL A 123 1.28 -12.07 4.09
C VAL A 123 0.29 -12.41 5.21
N PHE A 124 -0.99 -12.52 4.89
CA PHE A 124 -2.03 -12.83 5.87
C PHE A 124 -2.31 -14.34 6.01
N GLN A 125 -1.55 -15.19 5.31
CA GLN A 125 -1.71 -16.66 5.33
C GLN A 125 -3.15 -17.08 5.00
N MET A 126 -3.71 -16.46 3.96
CA MET A 126 -5.06 -16.72 3.48
C MET A 126 -5.04 -17.44 2.14
N GLN A 127 -6.14 -18.13 1.83
CA GLN A 127 -6.36 -18.70 0.51
C GLN A 127 -7.21 -17.74 -0.34
N LEU A 128 -6.74 -17.43 -1.55
CA LEU A 128 -7.55 -16.74 -2.55
C LEU A 128 -8.60 -17.70 -3.11
N THR A 129 -9.86 -17.29 -3.06
CA THR A 129 -10.97 -17.99 -3.71
C THR A 129 -11.42 -17.17 -4.92
N ASN A 130 -11.43 -17.79 -6.10
CA ASN A 130 -11.88 -17.21 -7.39
C ASN A 130 -11.15 -15.91 -7.80
N ALA A 131 -9.94 -16.05 -8.35
CA ALA A 131 -9.16 -14.94 -8.92
C ALA A 131 -9.57 -14.57 -10.35
#